data_AF-A0A8B3CGU5-F1
#
_entry.id   AF-A0A8B3CGU5-F1
#
_cell.length_a   1.000
_cell.length_b   1.000
_cell.length_c   1.000
_cell.angle_alpha   90.00
_cell.angle_beta   90.00
_cell.angle_gamma   90.00
#
_symmetry.space_group_name_H-M   'P 1'
#
loop_
_entity.id
_entity.type
_entity.pdbx_description
1 polymer ?
#
loop_
_entity_poly.entity_id
_entity_poly.type
_entity_poly.pdbx_seq_one_letter_code
_entity_poly.pdbx_strand_id
1 'polypeptide(L)'
;MNRLLKEFTISPVVTKIELEYKNDTYPEKIPIDSKIRFHGKIKTFHDQYAYRLSDGKSVAVCVAHWFLMDIQKRIPIPLSQIGIDSVHPERSSLY
;
A
#
# COMPACT_ATOMS: atom_id res chain seq x y z
N MET A 1 -13.89 -1.18 1.15
CA MET A 1 -13.18 -2.34 1.74
C MET A 1 -13.73 -3.59 1.07
N ASN A 2 -12.90 -4.33 0.31
CA ASN A 2 -13.36 -5.43 -0.54
C ASN A 2 -14.07 -6.52 0.27
N ARG A 3 -15.26 -6.92 -0.19
CA ARG A 3 -16.11 -7.97 0.39
C ARG A 3 -15.35 -9.28 0.65
N LEU A 4 -14.40 -9.61 -0.24
CA LEU A 4 -13.53 -10.77 -0.16
C LEU A 4 -12.72 -10.86 1.14
N LEU A 5 -12.10 -9.78 1.63
CA LEU A 5 -11.22 -9.85 2.82
C LEU A 5 -11.98 -10.16 4.11
N LYS A 6 -13.23 -9.69 4.22
CA LYS A 6 -14.10 -9.98 5.38
C LYS A 6 -14.51 -11.45 5.45
N GLU A 7 -14.78 -12.07 4.30
CA GLU A 7 -15.17 -13.49 4.23
C GLU A 7 -14.05 -14.43 4.68
N PHE A 8 -12.79 -14.04 4.50
CA PHE A 8 -11.62 -14.84 4.89
C PHE A 8 -11.03 -14.49 6.27
N THR A 9 -11.62 -13.56 7.03
CA THR A 9 -11.06 -13.06 8.31
C THR A 9 -9.66 -12.43 8.17
N ILE A 10 -9.32 -11.97 6.96
CA ILE A 10 -8.02 -11.41 6.61
C ILE A 10 -8.09 -9.88 6.69
N SER A 11 -7.10 -9.25 7.30
CA SER A 11 -6.96 -7.79 7.29
C SER A 11 -5.53 -7.36 6.95
N PRO A 12 -5.36 -6.24 6.23
CA PRO A 12 -4.08 -5.56 6.20
C PRO A 12 -3.73 -5.04 7.60
N VAL A 13 -2.47 -5.18 7.98
CA VAL A 13 -1.89 -4.65 9.22
C VAL A 13 -0.73 -3.75 8.83
N VAL A 14 -0.83 -2.47 9.18
CA VAL A 14 0.24 -1.49 8.97
C VAL A 14 1.24 -1.62 10.10
N THR A 15 2.52 -1.78 9.75
CA THR A 15 3.62 -1.94 10.72
C THR A 15 4.47 -0.69 10.87
N LYS A 16 4.56 0.11 9.80
CA LYS A 16 5.37 1.32 9.77
C LYS A 16 4.77 2.30 8.78
N ILE A 17 4.82 3.58 9.11
CA ILE A 17 4.57 4.68 8.17
C ILE A 17 5.82 5.56 8.19
N GLU A 18 6.41 5.76 7.02
CA GLU A 18 7.51 6.70 6.79
C GLU A 18 6.94 7.90 6.04
N LEU A 19 7.15 9.10 6.55
CA LEU A 19 6.65 10.32 5.94
C LEU A 19 7.78 11.36 5.88
N GLU A 20 8.08 11.80 4.68
CA GLU A 20 9.08 12.83 4.41
C GLU A 20 8.37 14.04 3.77
N TYR A 21 8.48 15.20 4.42
CA TYR A 21 8.06 16.48 3.86
C TYR A 21 9.28 17.17 3.25
N LYS A 22 9.15 17.65 2.02
CA LYS A 22 10.26 18.28 1.29
C LYS A 22 10.23 19.80 1.30
N ASN A 23 9.10 20.42 1.65
CA ASN A 23 8.93 21.88 1.68
C ASN A 23 7.81 22.30 2.62
N ASP A 24 7.84 23.56 3.06
CA ASP A 24 6.84 24.16 3.96
C ASP A 24 5.59 24.64 3.19
N THR A 25 4.44 24.13 3.63
CA THR A 25 3.04 24.54 3.34
C THR A 25 2.71 25.12 1.95
N TYR A 26 1.89 24.38 1.19
CA TYR A 26 1.32 24.83 -0.08
C TYR A 26 -0.19 25.07 0.05
N PRO A 27 -0.72 26.21 -0.40
CA PRO A 27 -2.16 26.50 -0.38
C PRO A 27 -2.94 25.79 -1.49
N GLU A 28 -2.25 25.13 -2.43
CA GLU A 28 -2.86 24.47 -3.58
C GLU A 28 -3.29 23.01 -3.27
N LYS A 29 -4.23 22.48 -4.05
CA LYS A 29 -4.58 21.05 -4.02
C LYS A 29 -3.39 20.25 -4.56
N ILE A 30 -3.00 19.20 -3.85
CA ILE A 30 -1.83 18.38 -4.18
C ILE A 30 -2.30 17.01 -4.65
N PRO A 31 -2.08 16.61 -5.92
CA PRO A 31 -2.33 15.25 -6.38
C PRO A 31 -1.45 14.26 -5.62
N ILE A 32 -2.00 13.07 -5.36
CA ILE A 32 -1.29 11.96 -4.73
C ILE A 32 -1.29 10.79 -5.71
N ASP A 33 -0.10 10.45 -6.21
CA ASP A 33 0.10 9.23 -6.98
C ASP A 33 0.41 8.08 -6.02
N SER A 34 -0.24 6.95 -6.21
CA SER A 34 -0.12 5.79 -5.33
C SER A 34 0.38 4.57 -6.08
N LYS A 35 1.35 3.87 -5.50
CA LYS A 35 1.90 2.62 -6.04
C LYS A 35 2.00 1.58 -4.94
N ILE A 36 1.52 0.37 -5.22
CA ILE A 36 1.71 -0.78 -4.33
C ILE A 36 2.88 -1.61 -4.86
N ARG A 37 3.82 -1.95 -3.98
CA ARG A 37 4.94 -2.85 -4.26
C ARG A 37 4.90 -4.03 -3.30
N PHE A 38 5.20 -5.22 -3.80
CA PHE A 38 5.32 -6.42 -2.99
C PHE A 38 6.80 -6.80 -2.85
N HIS A 39 7.19 -7.31 -1.69
CA HIS A 39 8.54 -7.79 -1.46
C HIS A 39 8.50 -9.15 -0.75
N GLY A 40 8.91 -10.17 -1.49
CA GLY A 40 8.70 -11.55 -1.05
C GLY A 40 7.22 -11.87 -0.89
N LYS A 41 6.91 -12.81 0.00
CA LYS A 41 5.56 -13.41 0.08
C LYS A 41 4.55 -12.64 0.92
N ILE A 42 5.02 -11.80 1.85
CA ILE A 42 4.19 -11.24 2.94
C ILE A 42 4.30 -9.71 3.01
N LYS A 43 5.48 -9.14 2.73
CA LYS A 43 5.71 -7.70 2.92
C LYS A 43 5.15 -6.94 1.72
N THR A 44 4.40 -5.89 2.03
CA THR A 44 3.82 -4.98 1.05
C THR A 44 4.13 -3.54 1.43
N PHE A 45 4.32 -2.71 0.42
CA PHE A 45 4.58 -1.28 0.54
C PHE A 45 3.52 -0.54 -0.25
N HIS A 46 2.98 0.51 0.34
CA HIS A 46 2.14 1.47 -0.35
C HIS A 46 2.89 2.79 -0.37
N ASP A 47 3.49 3.10 -1.52
CA ASP A 47 4.17 4.37 -1.74
C ASP A 47 3.15 5.38 -2.24
N GLN A 48 3.12 6.54 -1.61
CA GLN A 48 2.27 7.66 -1.96
C GLN A 48 3.16 8.88 -2.18
N TYR A 49 3.12 9.42 -3.39
CA TYR A 49 3.92 10.55 -3.80
C TYR A 49 3.00 11.75 -4.00
N ALA A 50 3.30 12.83 -3.31
CA ALA A 50 2.59 14.08 -3.46
C ALA A 50 3.43 15.01 -4.34
N TYR A 51 2.80 15.55 -5.40
CA TYR A 51 3.46 16.45 -6.35
C TYR A 51 2.73 17.77 -6.45
N ARG A 52 3.47 18.86 -6.60
CA ARG A 52 2.92 20.19 -6.81
C ARG A 52 2.36 20.33 -8.23
N LEU A 53 1.18 20.91 -8.39
CA LEU A 53 0.56 21.08 -9.70
C LEU A 53 1.28 22.11 -10.57
N SER A 54 1.76 23.20 -9.98
CA SER A 54 2.39 24.29 -10.72
C SER A 54 3.69 23.92 -11.45
N ASP A 55 4.50 23.00 -10.91
CA ASP A 55 5.79 22.63 -11.50
C ASP A 55 6.16 21.14 -11.41
N GLY A 56 5.25 20.29 -10.93
CA GLY A 56 5.46 18.85 -10.82
C GLY A 56 6.46 18.42 -9.73
N LYS A 57 6.97 19.34 -8.89
CA LYS A 57 7.95 18.97 -7.86
C LYS A 57 7.32 18.13 -6.76
N SER A 58 8.04 17.10 -6.33
CA SER A 58 7.66 16.28 -5.17
C SER A 58 7.70 17.13 -3.89
N VAL A 59 6.59 17.13 -3.14
CA VAL A 59 6.41 17.92 -1.92
C VAL A 59 6.34 17.05 -0.67
N ALA A 60 5.87 15.81 -0.81
CA ALA A 60 5.92 14.81 0.25
C ALA A 60 6.00 13.41 -0.35
N VAL A 61 6.58 12.49 0.43
CA VAL A 61 6.60 11.07 0.13
C VAL A 61 6.15 10.33 1.39
N CYS A 62 5.17 9.45 1.26
CA CYS A 62 4.69 8.58 2.31
C CYS A 62 4.86 7.12 1.88
N VAL A 63 5.45 6.29 2.74
CA VAL A 63 5.57 4.85 2.50
C VAL A 63 4.95 4.14 3.69
N ALA A 64 3.82 3.45 3.45
CA ALA A 64 3.19 2.59 4.43
C ALA A 64 3.62 1.14 4.21
N HIS A 65 4.20 0.54 5.24
CA HIS A 65 4.59 -0.87 5.28
C HIS A 65 3.45 -1.67 5.88
N TRP A 66 3.01 -2.70 5.19
CA TRP A 66 1.92 -3.53 5.66
C TRP A 66 2.04 -4.98 5.18
N PHE A 67 1.30 -5.86 5.84
CA PHE A 67 1.14 -7.25 5.44
C PHE A 67 -0.30 -7.70 5.73
N LEU A 68 -0.68 -8.87 5.21
CA LEU A 68 -1.99 -9.45 5.49
C LEU A 68 -1.91 -10.40 6.68
N MET A 69 -2.88 -10.33 7.58
CA MET A 69 -2.97 -11.19 8.75
C MET A 69 -4.34 -11.86 8.80
N ASP A 70 -4.35 -13.16 9.12
CA ASP A 70 -5.55 -13.85 9.61
C ASP A 70 -5.80 -13.38 11.05
N ILE A 71 -6.87 -12.61 11.26
CA ILE A 71 -7.11 -11.95 12.55
C ILE A 71 -7.48 -12.95 13.65
N GLN A 72 -8.14 -14.06 13.30
CA GLN A 72 -8.53 -15.06 14.29
C GLN A 72 -7.32 -15.84 14.79
N LYS A 73 -6.44 -16.25 13.87
CA LYS A 73 -5.23 -17.01 14.20
C LYS A 73 -4.07 -16.13 14.62
N ARG A 74 -4.14 -14.82 14.34
CA ARG A 74 -3.07 -13.82 14.56
C ARG A 74 -1.76 -14.20 13.88
N ILE A 75 -1.85 -14.76 12.67
CA ILE A 75 -0.69 -15.16 11.88
C ILE A 75 -0.62 -14.34 10.58
N PRO A 76 0.58 -13.88 10.17
CA PRO A 76 0.79 -13.31 8.84
C PRO A 76 0.46 -14.35 7.78
N ILE A 77 -0.17 -13.93 6.70
CA ILE A 77 -0.50 -14.78 5.57
C ILE A 77 0.20 -14.33 4.29
N PRO A 78 0.66 -15.28 3.44
CA PRO A 78 1.18 -14.96 2.12
C PRO A 78 0.12 -14.35 1.19
N LEU A 79 0.54 -13.40 0.34
CA LEU A 79 -0.28 -12.78 -0.71
C LEU A 79 -0.89 -13.81 -1.68
N SER A 80 -0.17 -14.90 -1.96
CA SER A 80 -0.64 -15.97 -2.83
C SER A 80 -1.88 -16.69 -2.29
N GLN A 81 -2.11 -16.69 -0.97
CA GLN A 81 -3.31 -17.29 -0.38
C GLN A 81 -4.60 -16.54 -0.73
N ILE A 82 -4.49 -15.29 -1.18
CA ILE A 82 -5.61 -14.49 -1.68
C ILE A 82 -5.51 -14.22 -3.18
N GLY A 83 -4.73 -15.03 -3.91
CA GLY A 83 -4.62 -14.94 -5.37
C GLY A 83 -3.78 -13.77 -5.89
N ILE A 84 -2.97 -13.13 -5.04
CA ILE A 84 -2.03 -12.08 -5.49
C ILE A 84 -0.67 -12.71 -5.80
N ASP A 85 -0.22 -12.55 -7.05
CA ASP A 85 1.15 -12.87 -7.45
C ASP A 85 2.04 -11.65 -7.19
N SER A 86 2.94 -11.76 -6.21
CA SER A 86 3.87 -10.69 -5.83
C SER A 86 4.93 -10.36 -6.89
N VAL A 87 5.20 -11.28 -7.82
CA VAL A 87 6.19 -11.12 -8.89
C VAL A 87 5.57 -10.50 -10.13
N HIS A 88 4.34 -10.91 -10.45
CA HIS A 88 3.56 -10.40 -11.57
C HIS A 88 2.17 -9.95 -11.10
N PRO A 89 2.06 -8.81 -10.40
CA PRO A 89 0.79 -8.35 -9.84
C PRO A 89 -0.33 -8.23 -10.87
N GLU A 90 0.02 -7.91 -12.12
CA GLU A 90 -0.90 -7.82 -13.25
C GLU A 90 -1.55 -9.16 -13.64
N ARG A 91 -0.98 -10.29 -13.19
CA ARG A 91 -1.51 -11.65 -13.40
C ARG A 91 -2.33 -12.15 -12.22
N SER A 92 -2.47 -11.36 -11.16
CA SER A 92 -3.28 -11.71 -10.00
C SER A 92 -4.73 -11.94 -10.43
N SER A 93 -5.31 -13.05 -10.00
CA SER A 93 -6.63 -13.53 -10.44
C SER A 93 -7.80 -12.77 -9.78
N LEU A 94 -7.68 -11.45 -9.64
CA LEU A 94 -8.75 -10.59 -9.15
C LEU A 94 -9.72 -10.17 -10.28
N TYR A 95 -9.71 -10.89 -11.40
CA TYR A 95 -10.72 -10.86 -12.46
C TYR A 95 -11.42 -12.20 -12.56
#